data_AF-A0A8S0H2K8-F1
#
_entry.id   AF-A0A8S0H2K8-F1
#
_cell.length_a   1.000
_cell.length_b   1.000
_cell.length_c   1.000
_cell.angle_alpha   90.00
_cell.angle_beta   90.00
_cell.angle_gamma   90.00
#
_symmetry.space_group_name_H-M   'P 1'
#
loop_
_entity.id
_entity.type
_entity.pdbx_description
1 polymer ?
#
loop_
_entity_poly.entity_id
_entity_poly.type
_entity_poly.pdbx_seq_one_letter_code
_entity_poly.pdbx_strand_id
1 'polypeptide(L)'
;MSAATKKQIHNGHSLVGIDLSHTLARIGWVNLLLHDIESPQCMQGNSLVTGDSQGAAGRWLKESYDFVLSDLPFGGRIDPQEAAGANYLPFYARDDQGNRSDKVELLFVWRALNLLQVGGSAALIIPQNLLVGRSQAQIDLRRELLSRHSVEAVILLPGAIFNPYTGIKAAILVVRKVTDHQALATPHVAPPQTDAVWFYEVTQDGHSMDHKRKELPADADNDLFDAFVHFRRRQLSAELWERGRDLYFQAGAEAGPYWTSLHNVIERSSTQVKQWLVPVRRKLRGSEALFPDSLDPDCIEAKDWSLDIDDYKVIEQPKSAGENTALQLIDELEQLELKVIEQLRQLRDEIGEVQ
;
A
#
# COMPACT_ATOMS: atom_id res chain seq x y z
N MET A 1 -23.35 -3.43 16.86
CA MET A 1 -24.10 -3.73 15.60
C MET A 1 -25.59 -3.89 15.90
N SER A 2 -26.47 -3.27 15.13
CA SER A 2 -27.92 -3.36 15.36
C SER A 2 -28.48 -4.75 15.01
N ALA A 3 -29.62 -5.12 15.59
CA ALA A 3 -30.31 -6.37 15.25
C ALA A 3 -30.75 -6.42 13.77
N ALA A 4 -31.09 -5.27 13.19
CA ALA A 4 -31.44 -5.16 11.78
C ALA A 4 -30.26 -5.45 10.85
N THR A 5 -29.07 -4.94 11.19
CA THR A 5 -27.83 -5.21 10.44
C THR A 5 -27.44 -6.68 10.53
N LYS A 6 -27.56 -7.31 11.71
CA LYS A 6 -27.35 -8.76 11.87
C LYS A 6 -28.27 -9.55 10.93
N LYS A 7 -29.56 -9.23 10.95
CA LYS A 7 -30.55 -9.86 10.06
C LYS A 7 -30.22 -9.67 8.58
N GLN A 8 -29.73 -8.48 8.19
CA GLN A 8 -29.29 -8.23 6.83
C GLN A 8 -28.05 -9.05 6.44
N ILE A 9 -27.10 -9.27 7.34
CA ILE A 9 -25.95 -10.11 7.05
C ILE A 9 -26.39 -11.57 6.90
N HIS A 10 -27.21 -12.08 7.82
CA HIS A 10 -27.72 -13.46 7.78
C HIS A 10 -28.57 -13.75 6.54
N ASN A 11 -29.28 -12.76 5.99
CA ASN A 11 -30.02 -12.99 4.74
C ASN A 11 -29.09 -13.22 3.53
N GLY A 12 -27.81 -12.87 3.62
CA GLY A 12 -26.80 -13.12 2.58
C GLY A 12 -26.79 -12.16 1.40
N HIS A 13 -27.78 -11.28 1.24
CA HIS A 13 -27.83 -10.32 0.13
C HIS A 13 -26.74 -9.25 0.19
N SER A 14 -26.19 -9.01 1.39
CA SER A 14 -25.09 -8.05 1.62
C SER A 14 -23.69 -8.66 1.43
N LEU A 15 -23.58 -9.96 1.13
CA LEU A 15 -22.31 -10.66 0.96
C LEU A 15 -22.23 -11.28 -0.42
N VAL A 16 -21.36 -10.75 -1.27
CA VAL A 16 -21.21 -11.17 -2.67
C VAL A 16 -19.80 -11.69 -2.92
N GLY A 17 -19.69 -12.80 -3.67
CA GLY A 17 -18.42 -13.39 -4.08
C GLY A 17 -18.46 -13.90 -5.51
N ILE A 18 -17.36 -13.68 -6.24
CA ILE A 18 -17.17 -14.17 -7.61
C ILE A 18 -15.82 -14.89 -7.66
N ASP A 19 -15.81 -16.12 -8.15
CA ASP A 19 -14.59 -16.89 -8.36
C ASP A 19 -14.55 -17.47 -9.78
N LEU A 20 -13.39 -17.46 -10.41
CA LEU A 20 -13.21 -18.04 -11.75
C LEU A 20 -13.46 -19.56 -11.74
N SER A 21 -13.03 -20.23 -10.66
CA SER A 21 -13.21 -21.65 -10.47
C SER A 21 -14.63 -21.94 -9.99
N HIS A 22 -15.37 -22.65 -10.83
CA HIS A 22 -16.69 -23.16 -10.50
C HIS A 22 -16.70 -24.02 -9.21
N THR A 23 -15.63 -24.77 -8.96
CA THR A 23 -15.49 -25.57 -7.73
C THR A 23 -15.31 -24.68 -6.50
N LEU A 24 -14.46 -23.66 -6.57
CA LEU A 24 -14.22 -22.74 -5.44
C LEU A 24 -15.45 -21.88 -5.16
N ALA A 25 -16.14 -21.39 -6.20
CA ALA A 25 -17.41 -20.69 -6.05
C ALA A 25 -18.46 -21.54 -5.29
N ARG A 26 -18.57 -22.84 -5.62
CA ARG A 26 -19.46 -23.75 -4.91
C ARG A 26 -19.04 -23.99 -3.47
N ILE A 27 -17.74 -24.16 -3.21
CA ILE A 27 -17.22 -24.31 -1.84
C ILE A 27 -17.52 -23.05 -1.03
N GLY A 28 -17.27 -21.85 -1.58
CA GLY A 28 -17.59 -20.58 -0.93
C GLY A 28 -19.08 -20.45 -0.63
N TRP A 29 -19.94 -20.83 -1.59
CA TRP A 29 -21.39 -20.85 -1.40
C TRP A 29 -21.81 -21.77 -0.24
N VAL A 30 -21.32 -23.01 -0.22
CA VAL A 30 -21.62 -23.98 0.85
C VAL A 30 -21.05 -23.51 2.19
N ASN A 31 -19.86 -22.92 2.21
CA ASN A 31 -19.24 -22.40 3.42
C ASN A 31 -20.09 -21.29 4.06
N LEU A 32 -20.61 -20.36 3.26
CA LEU A 32 -21.53 -19.33 3.73
C LEU A 32 -22.83 -19.95 4.28
N LEU A 33 -23.40 -20.93 3.59
CA LEU A 33 -24.60 -21.63 4.05
C LEU A 33 -24.37 -22.30 5.42
N LEU A 34 -23.22 -22.94 5.63
CA LEU A 34 -22.83 -23.58 6.90
C LEU A 34 -22.59 -22.57 8.02
N HIS A 35 -22.37 -21.30 7.70
CA HIS A 35 -22.23 -20.19 8.66
C HIS A 35 -23.54 -19.38 8.81
N ASP A 36 -24.69 -20.04 8.61
CA ASP A 36 -26.03 -19.46 8.78
C ASP A 36 -26.31 -18.23 7.91
N ILE A 37 -25.76 -18.24 6.68
CA ILE A 37 -26.14 -17.30 5.64
C ILE A 37 -27.23 -17.94 4.77
N GLU A 38 -28.46 -17.44 4.87
CA GLU A 38 -29.66 -18.05 4.31
C GLU A 38 -29.69 -18.04 2.77
N SER A 39 -29.21 -16.96 2.14
CA SER A 39 -29.15 -16.84 0.67
C SER A 39 -27.77 -16.37 0.20
N PRO A 40 -26.74 -17.24 0.24
CA PRO A 40 -25.38 -16.88 -0.16
C PRO A 40 -25.32 -16.39 -1.61
N GLN A 41 -24.65 -15.27 -1.85
CA GLN A 41 -24.45 -14.71 -3.19
C GLN A 41 -23.01 -15.00 -3.66
N CYS A 42 -22.67 -16.27 -3.88
CA CYS A 42 -21.39 -16.68 -4.46
C CYS A 42 -21.62 -17.36 -5.81
N MET A 43 -20.93 -16.91 -6.87
CA MET A 43 -21.09 -17.48 -8.21
C MET A 43 -19.76 -17.65 -8.94
N GLN A 44 -19.77 -18.51 -9.95
CA GLN A 44 -18.68 -18.58 -10.90
C GLN A 44 -18.70 -17.35 -11.83
N GLY A 45 -17.56 -16.71 -12.02
CA GLY A 45 -17.39 -15.66 -13.01
C GLY A 45 -15.95 -15.12 -13.04
N ASN A 46 -15.62 -14.35 -14.06
CA ASN A 46 -14.35 -13.67 -14.20
C ASN A 46 -14.52 -12.18 -13.89
N SER A 47 -14.06 -11.78 -12.71
CA SER A 47 -14.16 -10.40 -12.22
C SER A 47 -13.38 -9.38 -13.06
N LEU A 48 -12.45 -9.80 -13.92
CA LEU A 48 -11.59 -8.90 -14.68
C LEU A 48 -12.07 -8.63 -16.11
N VAL A 49 -12.97 -9.43 -16.66
CA VAL A 49 -13.37 -9.32 -18.07
C VAL A 49 -14.75 -8.67 -18.23
N THR A 50 -14.90 -7.93 -19.31
CA THR A 50 -16.12 -7.15 -19.59
C THR A 50 -17.32 -8.01 -19.94
N GLY A 51 -17.10 -9.21 -20.50
CA GLY A 51 -18.17 -10.15 -20.86
C GLY A 51 -19.06 -10.50 -19.66
N ASP A 52 -18.45 -10.82 -18.52
CA ASP A 52 -19.18 -11.14 -17.29
C ASP A 52 -19.80 -9.90 -16.62
N SER A 53 -19.25 -8.72 -16.88
CA SER A 53 -19.84 -7.44 -16.46
C SER A 53 -21.17 -7.16 -17.19
N GLN A 54 -21.42 -7.79 -18.34
CA GLN A 54 -22.69 -7.72 -19.08
C GLN A 54 -23.59 -8.96 -18.86
N GLY A 55 -23.07 -10.01 -18.22
CA GLY A 55 -23.77 -11.26 -17.91
C GLY A 55 -24.40 -11.31 -16.53
N ALA A 56 -24.58 -12.52 -15.99
CA ALA A 56 -25.22 -12.75 -14.68
C ALA A 56 -24.46 -12.10 -13.50
N ALA A 57 -23.14 -11.98 -13.62
CA ALA A 57 -22.27 -11.29 -12.65
C ALA A 57 -22.33 -9.75 -12.79
N GLY A 58 -22.94 -9.21 -13.85
CA GLY A 58 -22.91 -7.79 -14.16
C GLY A 58 -23.54 -6.89 -13.10
N ARG A 59 -24.53 -7.38 -12.36
CA ARG A 59 -25.09 -6.64 -11.20
C ARG A 59 -24.11 -6.54 -10.04
N TRP A 60 -23.20 -7.50 -9.91
CA TRP A 60 -22.22 -7.57 -8.82
C TRP A 60 -20.91 -6.87 -9.15
N LEU A 61 -20.64 -6.62 -10.45
CA LEU A 61 -19.44 -5.93 -10.93
C LEU A 61 -19.63 -4.43 -11.13
N LYS A 62 -20.58 -3.83 -10.39
CA LYS A 62 -20.88 -2.39 -10.40
C LYS A 62 -20.41 -1.73 -9.10
N GLU A 63 -20.22 -0.42 -9.16
CA GLU A 63 -19.98 0.41 -7.98
C GLU A 63 -21.19 0.34 -7.04
N SER A 64 -21.06 -0.36 -5.92
CA SER A 64 -22.20 -0.61 -5.00
C SER A 64 -21.80 -1.00 -3.59
N TYR A 65 -20.51 -1.10 -3.26
CA TYR A 65 -20.06 -1.76 -2.04
C TYR A 65 -19.44 -0.79 -1.03
N ASP A 66 -19.85 -0.92 0.23
CA ASP A 66 -19.18 -0.30 1.38
C ASP A 66 -17.80 -0.89 1.63
N PHE A 67 -17.65 -2.21 1.41
CA PHE A 67 -16.44 -2.94 1.73
C PHE A 67 -16.05 -3.90 0.61
N VAL A 68 -14.76 -3.95 0.28
CA VAL A 68 -14.16 -5.00 -0.56
C VAL A 68 -13.00 -5.63 0.20
N LEU A 69 -13.12 -6.93 0.47
CA LEU A 69 -12.09 -7.71 1.14
C LEU A 69 -11.65 -8.80 0.19
N SER A 70 -10.35 -8.88 -0.09
CA SER A 70 -9.86 -9.92 -0.99
C SER A 70 -8.39 -10.23 -0.73
N ASP A 71 -8.07 -11.53 -0.76
CA ASP A 71 -6.73 -12.02 -1.02
C ASP A 71 -6.55 -12.11 -2.54
N LEU A 72 -5.75 -11.22 -3.13
CA LEU A 72 -5.66 -11.14 -4.58
C LEU A 72 -4.74 -12.26 -5.11
N PRO A 73 -5.05 -12.86 -6.27
CA PRO A 73 -4.15 -13.83 -6.88
C PRO A 73 -2.78 -13.21 -7.18
N PHE A 74 -1.73 -13.92 -6.81
CA PHE A 74 -0.34 -13.49 -7.03
C PHE A 74 0.16 -13.96 -8.40
N GLY A 75 0.61 -13.00 -9.22
CA GLY A 75 1.09 -13.27 -10.57
C GLY A 75 -0.01 -13.66 -11.57
N GLY A 76 0.42 -13.95 -12.80
CA GLY A 76 -0.48 -14.26 -13.91
C GLY A 76 -0.83 -13.07 -14.79
N ARG A 77 -1.31 -13.38 -15.99
CA ARG A 77 -1.75 -12.39 -17.00
C ARG A 77 -3.05 -12.88 -17.62
N ILE A 78 -3.93 -11.95 -17.99
CA ILE A 78 -5.08 -12.25 -18.86
C ILE A 78 -4.71 -12.05 -20.32
N ASP A 79 -5.58 -12.46 -21.23
CA ASP A 79 -5.37 -12.18 -22.65
C ASP A 79 -5.38 -10.65 -22.91
N PRO A 80 -4.42 -10.10 -23.67
CA PRO A 80 -4.37 -8.66 -23.95
C PRO A 80 -5.64 -8.09 -24.60
N GLN A 81 -6.38 -8.88 -25.38
CA GLN A 81 -7.66 -8.46 -25.98
C GLN A 81 -8.75 -8.35 -24.90
N GLU A 82 -8.75 -9.24 -23.91
CA GLU A 82 -9.63 -9.13 -22.75
C GLU A 82 -9.27 -7.92 -21.88
N ALA A 83 -7.97 -7.70 -21.63
CA ALA A 83 -7.46 -6.53 -20.91
C ALA A 83 -7.82 -5.21 -21.61
N ALA A 84 -7.80 -5.18 -22.95
CA ALA A 84 -8.22 -4.02 -23.74
C ALA A 84 -9.68 -3.63 -23.46
N GLY A 85 -10.53 -4.59 -23.14
CA GLY A 85 -11.94 -4.39 -22.78
C GLY A 85 -12.18 -3.96 -21.33
N ALA A 86 -11.16 -3.87 -20.48
CA ALA A 86 -11.29 -3.57 -19.05
C ALA A 86 -11.77 -2.13 -18.79
N ASN A 87 -13.08 -1.91 -18.84
CA ASN A 87 -13.73 -0.59 -18.71
C ASN A 87 -13.60 0.05 -17.32
N TYR A 88 -13.17 -0.72 -16.31
CA TYR A 88 -12.88 -0.22 -14.96
C TYR A 88 -11.50 0.43 -14.83
N LEU A 89 -10.60 0.25 -15.81
CA LEU A 89 -9.33 0.96 -15.83
C LEU A 89 -9.51 2.36 -16.43
N PRO A 90 -9.00 3.42 -15.76
CA PRO A 90 -8.93 4.75 -16.35
C PRO A 90 -8.13 4.78 -17.66
N PHE A 91 -8.37 5.82 -18.46
CA PHE A 91 -7.73 5.96 -19.77
C PHE A 91 -6.21 6.21 -19.67
N TYR A 92 -5.72 6.75 -18.56
CA TYR A 92 -4.28 7.01 -18.36
C TYR A 92 -3.51 5.78 -17.87
N ALA A 93 -4.18 4.81 -17.22
CA ALA A 93 -3.53 3.61 -16.72
C ALA A 93 -3.00 2.77 -17.88
N ARG A 94 -1.70 2.85 -18.14
CA ARG A 94 -1.01 2.18 -19.24
C ARG A 94 0.29 1.54 -18.78
N ASP A 95 0.67 0.47 -19.46
CA ASP A 95 1.99 -0.12 -19.30
C ASP A 95 3.05 0.68 -20.05
N ASP A 96 4.30 0.25 -19.94
CA ASP A 96 5.46 0.92 -20.52
C ASP A 96 5.41 0.96 -22.06
N GLN A 97 4.59 0.11 -22.68
CA GLN A 97 4.35 0.05 -24.13
C GLN A 97 3.13 0.88 -24.56
N GLY A 98 2.45 1.57 -23.64
CA GLY A 98 1.26 2.36 -23.92
C GLY A 98 -0.03 1.55 -24.07
N ASN A 99 -0.02 0.27 -23.67
CA ASN A 99 -1.18 -0.62 -23.70
C ASN A 99 -1.87 -0.68 -22.34
N ARG A 100 -3.12 -1.18 -22.30
CA ARG A 100 -3.75 -1.52 -21.01
C ARG A 100 -3.01 -2.70 -20.41
N SER A 101 -2.72 -2.63 -19.11
CA SER A 101 -2.06 -3.74 -18.42
C SER A 101 -2.92 -4.99 -18.43
N ASP A 102 -2.29 -6.14 -18.62
CA ASP A 102 -2.87 -7.48 -18.55
C ASP A 102 -2.43 -8.23 -17.27
N LYS A 103 -1.66 -7.58 -16.37
CA LYS A 103 -1.19 -8.17 -15.12
C LYS A 103 -2.34 -8.31 -14.13
N VAL A 104 -2.67 -9.55 -13.79
CA VAL A 104 -3.83 -9.90 -12.96
C VAL A 104 -3.82 -9.18 -11.61
N GLU A 105 -2.70 -9.22 -10.88
CA GLU A 105 -2.53 -8.59 -9.57
C GLU A 105 -2.85 -7.08 -9.57
N LEU A 106 -2.43 -6.37 -10.62
CA LEU A 106 -2.69 -4.93 -10.78
C LEU A 106 -4.15 -4.67 -11.13
N LEU A 107 -4.71 -5.46 -12.05
CA LEU A 107 -6.10 -5.34 -12.49
C LEU A 107 -7.10 -5.54 -11.35
N PHE A 108 -6.81 -6.44 -10.42
CA PHE A 108 -7.69 -6.67 -9.27
C PHE A 108 -7.73 -5.49 -8.30
N VAL A 109 -6.64 -4.75 -8.11
CA VAL A 109 -6.66 -3.52 -7.29
C VAL A 109 -7.57 -2.48 -7.94
N TRP A 110 -7.42 -2.25 -9.24
CA TRP A 110 -8.32 -1.35 -9.99
C TRP A 110 -9.77 -1.81 -9.94
N ARG A 111 -10.01 -3.12 -10.06
CA ARG A 111 -11.36 -3.69 -9.93
C ARG A 111 -11.94 -3.42 -8.54
N ALA A 112 -11.18 -3.63 -7.47
CA ALA A 112 -11.63 -3.37 -6.11
C ALA A 112 -12.04 -1.90 -5.91
N LEU A 113 -11.21 -0.96 -6.36
CA LEU A 113 -11.55 0.48 -6.36
C LEU A 113 -12.82 0.78 -7.16
N ASN A 114 -13.04 0.03 -8.25
CA ASN A 114 -14.22 0.18 -9.09
C ASN A 114 -15.52 -0.33 -8.45
N LEU A 115 -15.45 -1.36 -7.62
CA LEU A 115 -16.59 -1.91 -6.89
C LEU A 115 -17.01 -1.02 -5.71
N LEU A 116 -16.05 -0.37 -5.05
CA LEU A 116 -16.34 0.51 -3.91
C LEU A 116 -17.22 1.69 -4.32
N GLN A 117 -18.24 2.00 -3.52
CA GLN A 117 -18.91 3.29 -3.55
C GLN A 117 -18.04 4.37 -2.90
N VAL A 118 -18.30 5.65 -3.19
CA VAL A 118 -17.62 6.75 -2.49
C VAL A 118 -17.84 6.63 -0.98
N GLY A 119 -16.74 6.71 -0.22
CA GLY A 119 -16.73 6.48 1.23
C GLY A 119 -16.50 5.02 1.64
N GLY A 120 -16.65 4.06 0.74
CA GLY A 120 -16.35 2.65 0.98
C GLY A 120 -14.84 2.38 1.09
N SER A 121 -14.48 1.27 1.75
CA SER A 121 -13.10 0.88 2.01
C SER A 121 -12.76 -0.53 1.52
N ALA A 122 -11.56 -0.72 1.00
CA ALA A 122 -11.02 -2.03 0.70
C ALA A 122 -9.85 -2.38 1.64
N ALA A 123 -9.76 -3.67 1.98
CA ALA A 123 -8.56 -4.28 2.54
C ALA A 123 -8.14 -5.42 1.61
N LEU A 124 -7.00 -5.25 0.95
CA LEU A 124 -6.53 -6.12 -0.11
C LEU A 124 -5.17 -6.70 0.27
N ILE A 125 -5.03 -8.02 0.23
CA ILE A 125 -3.70 -8.63 0.26
C ILE A 125 -3.13 -8.55 -1.15
N ILE A 126 -2.04 -7.81 -1.30
CA ILE A 126 -1.40 -7.51 -2.58
C ILE A 126 0.08 -7.90 -2.54
N PRO A 127 0.67 -8.26 -3.69
CA PRO A 127 2.11 -8.30 -3.86
C PRO A 127 2.75 -6.94 -3.53
N GLN A 128 3.83 -6.96 -2.73
CA GLN A 128 4.53 -5.73 -2.31
C GLN A 128 5.11 -4.96 -3.52
N ASN A 129 5.39 -5.64 -4.64
CA ASN A 129 5.88 -5.02 -5.87
C ASN A 129 4.91 -3.97 -6.45
N LEU A 130 3.61 -4.02 -6.16
CA LEU A 130 2.64 -3.01 -6.59
C LEU A 130 2.82 -1.68 -5.86
N LEU A 131 3.43 -1.72 -4.66
CA LEU A 131 3.69 -0.54 -3.82
C LEU A 131 5.04 0.11 -4.13
N VAL A 132 5.99 -0.63 -4.72
CA VAL A 132 7.38 -0.18 -4.90
C VAL A 132 7.88 -0.26 -6.34
N GLY A 133 7.12 -0.90 -7.24
CA GLY A 133 7.54 -1.18 -8.61
C GLY A 133 7.71 0.06 -9.49
N ARG A 134 8.50 -0.08 -10.55
CA ARG A 134 8.94 1.03 -11.42
C ARG A 134 8.25 1.09 -12.78
N SER A 135 7.41 0.11 -13.12
CA SER A 135 6.66 0.18 -14.38
C SER A 135 5.63 1.31 -14.34
N GLN A 136 5.35 1.94 -15.47
CA GLN A 136 4.40 3.04 -15.58
C GLN A 136 3.04 2.66 -15.00
N ALA A 137 2.56 1.43 -15.27
CA ALA A 137 1.28 0.95 -14.75
C ALA A 137 1.25 0.89 -13.21
N GLN A 138 2.36 0.53 -12.56
CA GLN A 138 2.48 0.50 -11.11
C GLN A 138 2.58 1.92 -10.53
N ILE A 139 3.35 2.80 -11.18
CA ILE A 139 3.43 4.22 -10.80
C ILE A 139 2.04 4.87 -10.89
N ASP A 140 1.31 4.65 -11.98
CA ASP A 140 -0.04 5.17 -12.19
C ASP A 140 -1.02 4.65 -11.13
N LEU A 141 -0.92 3.37 -10.75
CA LEU A 141 -1.74 2.81 -9.68
C LEU A 141 -1.47 3.52 -8.35
N ARG A 142 -0.20 3.71 -7.97
CA ARG A 142 0.14 4.41 -6.71
C ARG A 142 -0.28 5.86 -6.73
N ARG A 143 -0.09 6.53 -7.87
CA ARG A 143 -0.58 7.88 -8.10
C ARG A 143 -2.09 7.96 -7.94
N GLU A 144 -2.85 7.00 -8.47
CA GLU A 144 -4.29 6.91 -8.28
C GLU A 144 -4.65 6.80 -6.80
N LEU A 145 -4.08 5.81 -6.12
CA LEU A 145 -4.35 5.50 -4.72
C LEU A 145 -4.13 6.73 -3.83
N LEU A 146 -3.05 7.48 -4.07
CA LEU A 146 -2.69 8.65 -3.26
C LEU A 146 -3.39 9.94 -3.68
N SER A 147 -3.64 10.13 -4.98
CA SER A 147 -4.18 11.40 -5.52
C SER A 147 -5.69 11.45 -5.59
N ARG A 148 -6.37 10.31 -5.60
CA ARG A 148 -7.81 10.24 -5.82
C ARG A 148 -8.54 9.48 -4.72
N HIS A 149 -7.78 8.75 -3.91
CA HIS A 149 -8.29 7.97 -2.80
C HIS A 149 -7.48 8.28 -1.54
N SER A 150 -7.87 7.65 -0.45
CA SER A 150 -7.20 7.76 0.84
C SER A 150 -6.58 6.42 1.19
N VAL A 151 -5.25 6.31 1.06
CA VAL A 151 -4.51 5.14 1.55
C VAL A 151 -4.38 5.28 3.05
N GLU A 152 -5.09 4.44 3.80
CA GLU A 152 -5.12 4.53 5.27
C GLU A 152 -4.01 3.71 5.91
N ALA A 153 -3.63 2.58 5.29
CA ALA A 153 -2.55 1.75 5.78
C ALA A 153 -1.89 0.86 4.73
N VAL A 154 -0.62 0.55 4.97
CA VAL A 154 0.16 -0.51 4.33
C VAL A 154 0.75 -1.39 5.43
N ILE A 155 0.28 -2.63 5.54
CA ILE A 155 0.76 -3.59 6.53
C ILE A 155 1.64 -4.61 5.81
N LEU A 156 2.94 -4.55 6.02
CA LEU A 156 3.90 -5.48 5.44
C LEU A 156 3.80 -6.82 6.16
N LEU A 157 3.67 -7.91 5.40
CA LEU A 157 3.59 -9.26 5.94
C LEU A 157 4.96 -9.95 5.86
N PRO A 158 5.26 -10.92 6.75
CA PRO A 158 6.49 -11.67 6.67
C PRO A 158 6.59 -12.40 5.33
N GLY A 159 7.78 -12.40 4.71
CA GLY A 159 7.96 -13.02 3.39
C GLY A 159 7.66 -14.53 3.35
N ALA A 160 7.64 -15.19 4.51
CA ALA A 160 7.31 -16.61 4.63
C ALA A 160 5.81 -16.89 4.82
N ILE A 161 4.95 -15.88 4.95
CA ILE A 161 3.55 -16.07 5.38
C ILE A 161 2.76 -17.01 4.46
N PHE A 162 3.05 -16.98 3.16
CA PHE A 162 2.41 -17.81 2.13
C PHE A 162 3.20 -19.06 1.74
N ASN A 163 4.25 -19.42 2.48
CA ASN A 163 4.93 -20.69 2.24
C ASN A 163 4.01 -21.89 2.56
N PRO A 164 4.17 -23.03 1.87
CA PRO A 164 5.09 -23.29 0.77
C PRO A 164 4.55 -22.90 -0.61
N TYR A 165 3.39 -22.22 -0.69
CA TYR A 165 2.74 -21.90 -1.96
C TYR A 165 3.51 -20.86 -2.76
N THR A 166 4.03 -19.82 -2.10
CA THR A 166 4.84 -18.79 -2.73
C THR A 166 5.75 -18.07 -1.74
N GLY A 167 6.89 -17.59 -2.22
CA GLY A 167 7.80 -16.68 -1.50
C GLY A 167 7.62 -15.22 -1.88
N ILE A 168 6.56 -14.87 -2.62
CA ILE A 168 6.25 -13.48 -2.97
C ILE A 168 5.94 -12.71 -1.69
N LYS A 169 6.68 -11.61 -1.47
CA LYS A 169 6.38 -10.68 -0.38
C LYS A 169 5.05 -9.99 -0.63
N ALA A 170 4.22 -9.93 0.40
CA ALA A 170 2.88 -9.38 0.34
C ALA A 170 2.67 -8.29 1.39
N ALA A 171 1.67 -7.46 1.16
CA ALA A 171 1.20 -6.45 2.09
C ALA A 171 -0.32 -6.40 2.11
N ILE A 172 -0.90 -5.98 3.23
CA ILE A 172 -2.32 -5.60 3.30
C ILE A 172 -2.40 -4.10 2.99
N LEU A 173 -3.03 -3.77 1.87
CA LEU A 173 -3.37 -2.40 1.50
C LEU A 173 -4.77 -2.06 2.02
N VAL A 174 -4.87 -1.02 2.85
CA VAL A 174 -6.15 -0.45 3.29
C VAL A 174 -6.36 0.89 2.60
N VAL A 175 -7.41 0.98 1.79
CA VAL A 175 -7.73 2.16 1.00
C VAL A 175 -9.20 2.51 1.11
N ARG A 176 -9.52 3.80 1.20
CA ARG A 176 -10.88 4.33 1.17
C ARG A 176 -11.12 5.12 -0.10
N LYS A 177 -12.22 4.84 -0.78
CA LYS A 177 -12.61 5.56 -2.00
C LYS A 177 -13.11 6.95 -1.64
N VAL A 178 -12.57 7.95 -2.35
CA VAL A 178 -12.93 9.38 -2.15
C VAL A 178 -13.57 9.95 -3.40
N THR A 179 -12.99 9.72 -4.58
CA THR A 179 -13.54 10.20 -5.86
C THR A 179 -14.48 9.18 -6.49
N ASP A 180 -15.51 9.69 -7.16
CA ASP A 180 -16.41 8.88 -7.98
C ASP A 180 -15.76 8.43 -9.31
N HIS A 181 -16.48 7.58 -10.04
CA HIS A 181 -16.07 7.09 -11.36
C HIS A 181 -16.09 8.14 -12.48
N GLN A 182 -16.91 9.18 -12.37
CA GLN A 182 -16.98 10.23 -13.40
C GLN A 182 -15.71 11.09 -13.39
N ALA A 183 -15.03 11.17 -12.25
CA ALA A 183 -13.72 11.79 -12.13
C ALA A 183 -12.65 11.10 -13.00
N LEU A 184 -12.78 9.80 -13.35
CA LEU A 184 -11.81 9.06 -14.18
C LEU A 184 -11.51 9.69 -15.55
N ALA A 185 -12.35 10.61 -16.04
CA ALA A 185 -12.14 11.36 -17.27
C ALA A 185 -11.18 12.56 -17.14
N THR A 186 -10.81 12.94 -15.92
CA THR A 186 -9.89 14.07 -15.68
C THR A 186 -8.49 13.55 -15.34
N PRO A 187 -7.43 14.07 -15.98
CA PRO A 187 -6.05 13.78 -15.59
C PRO A 187 -5.78 14.14 -14.13
N HIS A 188 -4.71 13.58 -13.58
CA HIS A 188 -4.23 13.93 -12.24
C HIS A 188 -3.75 15.39 -12.19
N VAL A 189 -4.66 16.31 -11.84
CA VAL A 189 -4.35 17.73 -11.65
C VAL A 189 -4.45 18.13 -10.16
N ALA A 190 -5.10 17.30 -9.34
CA ALA A 190 -5.27 17.55 -7.92
C ALA A 190 -4.04 17.07 -7.12
N PRO A 191 -3.69 17.77 -6.01
CA PRO A 191 -2.71 17.28 -5.05
C PRO A 191 -3.14 15.94 -4.44
N PRO A 192 -2.20 15.19 -3.82
CA PRO A 192 -2.52 13.99 -3.05
C PRO A 192 -3.71 14.23 -2.09
N GLN A 193 -4.72 13.37 -2.17
CA GLN A 193 -5.88 13.35 -1.26
C GLN A 193 -5.57 12.56 0.02
N THR A 194 -4.58 11.68 -0.04
CA THR A 194 -4.04 11.02 1.15
C THR A 194 -3.14 12.02 1.89
N ASP A 195 -3.45 12.27 3.17
CA ASP A 195 -2.63 13.15 4.02
C ASP A 195 -1.41 12.43 4.62
N ALA A 196 -1.62 11.19 5.10
CA ALA A 196 -0.56 10.36 5.64
C ALA A 196 -0.91 8.88 5.46
N VAL A 197 0.12 8.03 5.37
CA VAL A 197 -0.02 6.58 5.26
C VAL A 197 0.55 5.94 6.53
N TRP A 198 -0.24 5.06 7.17
CA TRP A 198 0.22 4.29 8.30
C TRP A 198 0.85 2.98 7.84
N PHE A 199 2.12 2.79 8.14
CA PHE A 199 2.86 1.57 7.87
C PHE A 199 2.98 0.73 9.14
N TYR A 200 2.86 -0.58 8.98
CA TYR A 200 3.15 -1.54 10.03
C TYR A 200 3.88 -2.74 9.46
N GLU A 201 4.98 -3.15 10.10
CA GLU A 201 5.74 -4.32 9.67
C GLU A 201 5.47 -5.49 10.61
N VAL A 202 4.74 -6.49 10.12
CA VAL A 202 4.57 -7.76 10.81
C VAL A 202 5.84 -8.57 10.59
N THR A 203 6.49 -8.97 11.68
CA THR A 203 7.74 -9.72 11.63
C THR A 203 7.58 -11.17 12.05
N GLN A 204 6.49 -11.52 12.73
CA GLN A 204 6.24 -12.88 13.18
C GLN A 204 4.73 -13.15 13.26
N ASP A 205 4.27 -14.18 12.56
CA ASP A 205 2.85 -14.53 12.45
C ASP A 205 2.46 -15.77 13.27
N GLY A 206 3.32 -16.18 14.21
CA GLY A 206 3.12 -17.35 15.06
C GLY A 206 3.53 -18.68 14.43
N HIS A 207 4.26 -18.65 13.30
CA HIS A 207 4.74 -19.83 12.59
C HIS A 207 6.24 -19.72 12.28
N SER A 208 6.92 -20.87 12.11
CA SER A 208 8.30 -20.88 11.63
C SER A 208 8.40 -20.15 10.28
N MET A 209 9.53 -19.48 10.02
CA MET A 209 9.77 -18.78 8.75
C MET A 209 10.26 -19.71 7.62
N ASP A 210 10.35 -21.01 7.89
CA ASP A 210 10.73 -22.02 6.91
C ASP A 210 9.50 -22.49 6.10
N HIS A 211 9.76 -23.26 5.03
CA HIS A 211 8.71 -23.84 4.20
C HIS A 211 7.74 -24.77 4.93
N LYS A 212 8.10 -25.24 6.13
CA LYS A 212 7.26 -26.18 6.89
C LYS A 212 6.18 -25.47 7.69
N ARG A 213 6.37 -24.17 7.99
CA ARG A 213 5.38 -23.30 8.64
C ARG A 213 4.76 -23.97 9.87
N LYS A 214 5.61 -24.46 10.76
CA LYS A 214 5.18 -25.09 12.01
C LYS A 214 4.72 -24.01 12.98
N GLU A 215 3.59 -24.23 13.63
CA GLU A 215 3.13 -23.40 14.75
C GLU A 215 4.23 -23.27 15.79
N LEU A 216 4.47 -22.04 16.23
CA LEU A 216 5.38 -21.74 17.32
C LEU A 216 4.68 -21.98 18.68
N PRO A 217 5.45 -22.16 19.76
CA PRO A 217 4.90 -22.21 21.12
C PRO A 217 3.98 -21.02 21.44
N ALA A 218 2.97 -21.20 22.31
CA ALA A 218 1.97 -20.17 22.59
C ALA A 218 2.52 -18.87 23.23
N ASP A 219 3.70 -18.96 23.83
CA ASP A 219 4.49 -17.86 24.39
C ASP A 219 5.44 -17.21 23.37
N ALA A 220 5.58 -17.80 22.17
CA ALA A 220 6.35 -17.19 21.09
C ALA A 220 5.71 -15.88 20.63
N ASP A 221 6.56 -15.03 20.05
CA ASP A 221 6.15 -13.74 19.50
C ASP A 221 5.12 -13.95 18.37
N ASN A 222 4.13 -13.07 18.28
CA ASN A 222 3.14 -13.02 17.20
C ASN A 222 2.57 -11.60 17.13
N ASP A 223 3.13 -10.79 16.24
CA ASP A 223 2.82 -9.37 16.09
C ASP A 223 1.79 -9.09 14.98
N LEU A 224 1.26 -10.14 14.34
CA LEU A 224 0.23 -10.02 13.30
C LEU A 224 -1.05 -9.37 13.86
N PHE A 225 -1.49 -9.80 15.05
CA PHE A 225 -2.69 -9.24 15.68
C PHE A 225 -2.45 -7.88 16.34
N ASP A 226 -1.20 -7.55 16.65
CA ASP A 226 -0.82 -6.23 17.17
C ASP A 226 -1.06 -5.14 16.11
N ALA A 227 -0.89 -5.45 14.82
CA ALA A 227 -1.21 -4.54 13.72
C ALA A 227 -2.66 -4.03 13.82
N PHE A 228 -3.61 -4.89 14.15
CA PHE A 228 -5.01 -4.51 14.31
C PHE A 228 -5.24 -3.60 15.53
N VAL A 229 -4.60 -3.92 16.66
CA VAL A 229 -4.68 -3.10 17.88
C VAL A 229 -4.11 -1.71 17.62
N HIS A 230 -2.94 -1.64 16.99
CA HIS A 230 -2.28 -0.38 16.66
C HIS A 230 -3.02 0.42 15.59
N PHE A 231 -3.53 -0.23 14.55
CA PHE A 231 -4.34 0.42 13.53
C PHE A 231 -5.55 1.14 14.15
N ARG A 232 -6.23 0.55 15.14
CA ARG A 232 -7.36 1.21 15.83
C ARG A 232 -6.96 2.40 16.69
N ARG A 233 -5.74 2.39 17.22
CA ARG A 233 -5.22 3.44 18.10
C ARG A 233 -4.48 4.53 17.35
N ARG A 234 -4.27 4.38 16.03
CA ARG A 234 -3.59 5.39 15.21
C ARG A 234 -4.35 6.71 15.30
N GLN A 235 -3.69 7.76 15.76
CA GLN A 235 -4.21 9.12 15.69
C GLN A 235 -3.30 9.96 14.81
N LEU A 236 -3.91 10.76 13.94
CA LEU A 236 -3.21 11.80 13.20
C LEU A 236 -2.96 12.95 14.17
N SER A 237 -1.73 13.15 14.64
CA SER A 237 -1.39 14.31 15.48
C SER A 237 -1.05 15.53 14.62
N ALA A 238 -1.50 16.72 15.01
CA ALA A 238 -1.20 17.95 14.29
C ALA A 238 0.32 18.29 14.29
N GLU A 239 1.06 17.81 15.30
CA GLU A 239 2.51 18.00 15.43
C GLU A 239 3.33 17.31 14.31
N LEU A 240 2.75 16.35 13.58
CA LEU A 240 3.39 15.68 12.43
C LEU A 240 3.77 16.66 11.31
N TRP A 241 2.99 17.72 11.12
CA TRP A 241 3.18 18.68 10.04
C TRP A 241 4.28 19.70 10.33
N GLU A 242 4.51 20.08 11.59
CA GLU A 242 5.47 21.15 11.92
C GLU A 242 6.93 20.68 12.01
N ARG A 243 7.18 19.38 12.18
CA ARG A 243 8.55 18.88 12.43
C ARG A 243 9.20 18.14 11.29
N GLY A 244 8.47 17.79 10.22
CA GLY A 244 9.03 17.04 9.09
C GLY A 244 9.71 15.71 9.46
N ARG A 245 9.48 15.21 10.68
CA ARG A 245 10.11 13.98 11.21
C ARG A 245 9.07 12.87 11.30
N ASP A 246 9.47 11.67 10.89
CA ASP A 246 8.73 10.45 11.18
C ASP A 246 8.54 10.35 12.69
N LEU A 247 7.29 10.38 13.15
CA LEU A 247 6.97 10.18 14.56
C LEU A 247 6.54 8.73 14.75
N TYR A 248 7.34 7.99 15.51
CA TYR A 248 6.92 6.76 16.17
C TYR A 248 5.75 7.10 17.10
N PHE A 249 4.59 6.46 16.90
CA PHE A 249 3.39 6.76 17.68
C PHE A 249 3.52 6.26 19.13
N GLN A 250 3.06 7.08 20.09
CA GLN A 250 2.88 6.70 21.49
C GLN A 250 1.38 6.71 21.84
N ALA A 251 0.92 5.62 22.47
CA ALA A 251 -0.50 5.31 22.61
C ALA A 251 -1.27 6.25 23.56
N GLY A 252 -2.42 6.75 23.10
CA GLY A 252 -3.46 7.41 23.91
C GLY A 252 -4.85 6.93 23.50
N ALA A 253 -5.68 6.57 24.48
CA ALA A 253 -6.93 5.83 24.29
C ALA A 253 -8.11 6.68 23.79
N GLU A 254 -8.90 6.15 22.85
CA GLU A 254 -10.31 5.72 23.05
C GLU A 254 -10.85 5.11 21.75
N ALA A 255 -11.44 3.92 21.84
CA ALA A 255 -11.99 3.18 20.70
C ALA A 255 -13.49 3.50 20.51
N GLY A 256 -13.89 3.87 19.29
CA GLY A 256 -15.29 4.18 18.95
C GLY A 256 -16.25 2.97 18.99
N PRO A 257 -17.57 3.22 19.09
CA PRO A 257 -18.59 2.23 19.48
C PRO A 257 -18.99 1.17 18.43
N TYR A 258 -18.41 1.16 17.24
CA TYR A 258 -18.91 0.36 16.11
C TYR A 258 -18.30 -1.03 15.93
N TRP A 259 -17.39 -1.47 16.81
CA TRP A 259 -16.53 -2.64 16.54
C TRP A 259 -16.47 -3.71 17.66
N THR A 260 -17.62 -4.02 18.26
CA THR A 260 -17.75 -4.79 19.52
C THR A 260 -17.76 -6.33 19.41
N SER A 261 -17.06 -6.99 18.46
CA SER A 261 -17.10 -8.48 18.40
C SER A 261 -15.78 -9.21 18.17
N LEU A 262 -14.72 -8.79 18.88
CA LEU A 262 -13.47 -9.57 19.00
C LEU A 262 -13.03 -9.74 20.47
N HIS A 263 -14.00 -9.86 21.38
CA HIS A 263 -13.81 -9.88 22.84
C HIS A 263 -12.95 -11.03 23.41
N ASN A 264 -12.41 -11.93 22.58
CA ASN A 264 -11.54 -13.02 23.01
C ASN A 264 -10.06 -12.86 22.61
N VAL A 265 -9.67 -11.72 22.02
CA VAL A 265 -8.24 -11.43 21.87
C VAL A 265 -7.73 -10.96 23.23
N ILE A 266 -6.86 -11.77 23.86
CA ILE A 266 -6.15 -11.42 25.09
C ILE A 266 -5.54 -10.02 24.89
N GLU A 267 -5.91 -9.05 25.72
CA GLU A 267 -5.24 -7.75 25.77
C GLU A 267 -3.78 -7.96 26.18
N ARG A 268 -2.92 -8.25 25.19
CA ARG A 268 -1.48 -8.18 25.40
C ARG A 268 -1.11 -6.69 25.35
N SER A 269 -0.32 -6.24 26.33
CA SER A 269 0.44 -5.00 26.17
C SER A 269 1.32 -5.20 24.94
N SER A 270 1.08 -4.45 23.85
CA SER A 270 1.83 -4.65 22.62
C SER A 270 3.33 -4.50 22.92
N THR A 271 4.12 -5.43 22.40
CA THR A 271 5.53 -5.57 22.77
C THR A 271 6.44 -4.78 21.86
N GLN A 272 5.95 -4.28 20.71
CA GLN A 272 6.79 -3.71 19.65
C GLN A 272 6.19 -2.45 18.99
N VAL A 273 7.07 -1.49 18.67
CA VAL A 273 6.74 -0.19 18.04
C VAL A 273 7.26 -0.21 16.59
N LYS A 274 6.77 -1.17 15.78
CA LYS A 274 7.13 -1.30 14.35
C LYS A 274 6.08 -0.66 13.45
N GLN A 275 5.74 0.57 13.78
CA GLN A 275 4.74 1.33 13.06
C GLN A 275 5.27 2.72 12.76
N TRP A 276 4.92 3.21 11.58
CA TRP A 276 5.33 4.52 11.10
C TRP A 276 4.13 5.22 10.50
N LEU A 277 4.03 6.52 10.74
CA LEU A 277 3.02 7.35 10.11
C LEU A 277 3.76 8.34 9.22
N VAL A 278 3.68 8.11 7.92
CA VAL A 278 4.45 8.86 6.91
C VAL A 278 3.52 9.92 6.30
N PRO A 279 3.78 11.23 6.50
CA PRO A 279 3.02 12.27 5.85
C PRO A 279 3.30 12.26 4.34
N VAL A 280 2.25 12.39 3.53
CA VAL A 280 2.38 12.52 2.08
C VAL A 280 2.73 13.98 1.77
N ARG A 281 4.04 14.25 1.70
CA ARG A 281 4.55 15.60 1.40
C ARG A 281 4.14 16.00 -0.01
N ARG A 282 3.44 17.12 -0.10
CA ARG A 282 2.97 17.73 -1.35
C ARG A 282 4.09 18.54 -1.99
N LYS A 283 4.03 18.77 -3.29
CA LYS A 283 4.87 19.75 -3.99
C LYS A 283 4.83 21.12 -3.28
N LEU A 284 5.87 21.43 -2.50
CA LEU A 284 6.12 22.78 -2.02
C LEU A 284 6.70 23.58 -3.19
N ARG A 285 5.89 24.42 -3.84
CA ARG A 285 6.46 25.52 -4.65
C ARG A 285 7.06 26.53 -3.68
N GLY A 286 8.34 26.36 -3.34
CA GLY A 286 9.09 27.36 -2.60
C GLY A 286 9.67 28.41 -3.54
N SER A 287 9.43 29.69 -3.24
CA SER A 287 10.06 30.86 -3.87
C SER A 287 11.58 30.95 -3.66
N GLU A 288 12.21 29.91 -3.12
CA GLU A 288 13.63 29.85 -2.74
C GLU A 288 14.40 28.71 -3.44
N ALA A 289 13.75 27.88 -4.26
CA ALA A 289 14.47 26.89 -5.08
C ALA A 289 15.22 27.60 -6.22
N LEU A 290 16.52 27.34 -6.35
CA LEU A 290 17.36 27.78 -7.48
C LEU A 290 16.76 27.42 -8.86
N PHE A 291 15.89 26.40 -8.89
CA PHE A 291 15.19 25.93 -10.09
C PHE A 291 13.67 25.87 -9.81
N PRO A 292 12.86 26.81 -10.34
CA PRO A 292 11.42 26.90 -10.10
C PRO A 292 10.60 25.65 -10.47
N ASP A 293 11.16 24.80 -11.32
CA ASP A 293 10.52 23.58 -11.83
C ASP A 293 10.99 22.29 -11.12
N SER A 294 11.99 22.37 -10.23
CA SER A 294 12.48 21.20 -9.49
C SER A 294 11.47 20.74 -8.42
N LEU A 295 11.34 19.42 -8.26
CA LEU A 295 10.57 18.82 -7.17
C LEU A 295 11.42 18.76 -5.91
N ASP A 296 10.80 18.95 -4.75
CA ASP A 296 11.44 18.65 -3.47
C ASP A 296 11.78 17.15 -3.43
N PRO A 297 13.04 16.74 -3.21
CA PRO A 297 13.44 15.34 -3.16
C PRO A 297 12.64 14.50 -2.15
N ASP A 298 12.11 15.12 -1.11
CA ASP A 298 11.32 14.44 -0.08
C ASP A 298 9.82 14.32 -0.43
N CYS A 299 9.36 14.95 -1.51
CA CYS A 299 7.95 14.89 -1.91
C CYS A 299 7.61 13.56 -2.59
N ILE A 300 6.33 13.16 -2.46
CA ILE A 300 5.86 11.85 -2.95
C ILE A 300 6.03 11.70 -4.47
N GLU A 301 5.91 12.79 -5.21
CA GLU A 301 6.09 12.82 -6.67
C GLU A 301 7.54 12.58 -7.09
N ALA A 302 8.53 13.04 -6.31
CA ALA A 302 9.95 12.80 -6.60
C ALA A 302 10.35 11.34 -6.35
N LYS A 303 9.58 10.63 -5.52
CA LYS A 303 9.76 9.21 -5.20
C LYS A 303 8.90 8.28 -6.06
N ASP A 304 8.44 8.75 -7.23
CA ASP A 304 7.55 8.00 -8.13
C ASP A 304 6.29 7.44 -7.44
N TRP A 305 5.78 8.18 -6.44
CA TRP A 305 4.63 7.78 -5.64
C TRP A 305 4.85 6.49 -4.82
N SER A 306 6.10 6.20 -4.47
CA SER A 306 6.47 4.98 -3.75
C SER A 306 5.75 4.87 -2.40
N LEU A 307 5.21 3.68 -2.15
CA LEU A 307 4.67 3.25 -0.87
C LEU A 307 5.60 2.20 -0.23
N ASP A 308 6.92 2.36 -0.43
CA ASP A 308 7.93 1.64 0.34
C ASP A 308 8.20 2.36 1.65
N ILE A 309 8.12 1.67 2.78
CA ILE A 309 8.46 2.28 4.07
C ILE A 309 9.96 2.64 4.14
N ASP A 310 10.82 1.87 3.47
CA ASP A 310 12.27 2.07 3.52
C ASP A 310 12.70 3.39 2.84
N ASP A 311 11.87 3.92 1.93
CA ASP A 311 12.07 5.25 1.32
C ASP A 311 11.82 6.40 2.30
N TYR A 312 11.16 6.13 3.44
CA TYR A 312 10.78 7.13 4.43
C TYR A 312 11.40 6.90 5.79
N LYS A 313 11.91 5.70 6.10
CA LYS A 313 12.67 5.48 7.33
C LYS A 313 13.84 6.46 7.35
N VAL A 314 13.81 7.45 8.24
CA VAL A 314 15.03 8.16 8.61
C VAL A 314 16.02 7.11 9.12
N ILE A 315 17.07 6.85 8.34
CA ILE A 315 18.22 6.10 8.81
C ILE A 315 18.71 6.87 10.03
N GLU A 316 18.49 6.34 11.24
CA GLU A 316 19.29 6.76 12.38
C GLU A 316 20.72 6.56 11.92
N GLN A 317 21.44 7.66 11.64
CA GLN A 317 22.87 7.57 11.46
C GLN A 317 23.36 6.74 12.63
N PRO A 318 24.06 5.62 12.41
CA PRO A 318 24.48 4.78 13.50
C PRO A 318 25.14 5.70 14.51
N LYS A 319 24.61 5.72 15.75
CA LYS A 319 25.28 6.41 16.86
C LYS A 319 26.69 5.88 16.83
N SER A 320 27.60 6.70 16.34
CA SER A 320 28.91 6.22 15.95
C SER A 320 29.57 5.69 17.21
N ALA A 321 29.72 4.37 17.29
CA ALA A 321 30.71 3.78 18.17
C ALA A 321 32.06 4.15 17.55
N GLY A 322 32.52 5.35 17.87
CA GLY A 322 33.70 5.99 17.29
C GLY A 322 33.33 7.28 16.57
N GLU A 323 33.41 8.39 17.30
CA GLU A 323 33.47 9.75 16.75
C GLU A 323 34.55 9.82 15.66
N ASN A 324 34.15 9.67 14.40
CA ASN A 324 34.74 10.37 13.27
C ASN A 324 33.57 10.68 12.32
N THR A 325 32.83 11.75 12.66
CA THR A 325 31.57 12.14 12.03
C THR A 325 31.77 12.54 10.57
N ALA A 326 30.72 12.38 9.74
CA ALA A 326 30.70 12.76 8.32
C ALA A 326 31.23 14.18 8.03
N LEU A 327 31.16 15.10 9.00
CA LEU A 327 31.79 16.43 8.94
C LEU A 327 33.31 16.38 8.77
N GLN A 328 34.01 15.46 9.42
CA GLN A 328 35.45 15.29 9.23
C GLN A 328 35.79 14.73 7.86
N LEU A 329 34.95 13.85 7.31
CA LEU A 329 35.11 13.37 5.94
C LEU A 329 34.87 14.49 4.92
N ILE A 330 33.92 15.39 5.21
CA ILE A 330 33.69 16.59 4.41
C ILE A 330 34.89 17.53 4.50
N ASP A 331 35.40 17.81 5.70
CA ASP A 331 36.60 18.63 5.91
C ASP A 331 37.83 18.01 5.21
N GLU A 332 38.02 16.69 5.28
CA GLU A 332 39.10 15.98 4.59
C GLU A 332 38.96 16.08 3.07
N LEU A 333 37.75 15.97 2.54
CA LEU A 333 37.47 16.14 1.12
C LEU A 333 37.73 17.58 0.65
N GLU A 334 37.33 18.59 1.43
CA GLU A 334 37.62 20.01 1.13
C GLU A 334 39.14 20.28 1.12
N GLN A 335 39.89 19.71 2.06
CA GLN A 335 41.35 19.81 2.09
C GLN A 335 42.01 19.11 0.89
N LEU A 336 41.45 17.97 0.45
CA LEU A 336 41.91 17.25 -0.75
C LEU A 336 41.63 18.07 -2.02
N GLU A 337 40.45 18.69 -2.13
CA GLU A 337 40.10 19.55 -3.25
C GLU A 337 41.03 20.76 -3.34
N LEU A 338 41.31 21.43 -2.22
CA LEU A 338 42.26 22.54 -2.16
C LEU A 338 43.66 22.12 -2.62
N LYS A 339 44.15 20.96 -2.19
CA LYS A 339 45.44 20.41 -2.64
C LYS A 339 45.46 20.12 -4.13
N VAL A 340 44.40 19.54 -4.68
CA VAL A 340 44.29 19.28 -6.12
C VAL A 340 44.30 20.60 -6.89
N ILE A 341 43.56 21.61 -6.44
CA ILE A 341 43.55 22.94 -7.07
C ILE A 341 44.94 23.59 -7.02
N GLU A 342 45.67 23.47 -5.92
CA GLU A 342 47.01 24.02 -5.77
C GLU A 342 48.03 23.32 -6.68
N GLN A 343 47.98 21.98 -6.76
CA GLN A 343 48.80 21.21 -7.70
C GLN A 343 48.49 21.55 -9.17
N LEU A 344 47.21 21.73 -9.51
CA LEU A 344 46.80 22.16 -10.85
C LEU A 344 47.30 23.57 -11.18
N ARG A 345 47.37 24.47 -10.19
CA ARG A 345 47.97 25.81 -10.36
C ARG A 345 49.47 25.74 -10.58
N GLN A 346 50.19 24.92 -9.79
CA GLN A 346 51.62 24.69 -10.00
C GLN A 346 51.91 24.12 -11.39
N LEU A 347 51.17 23.09 -11.82
CA LEU A 347 51.28 22.53 -13.17
C LEU A 347 51.00 23.58 -14.25
N ARG A 348 50.01 24.44 -14.05
CA ARG A 348 49.72 25.54 -14.99
C ARG A 348 50.86 26.54 -15.08
N ASP A 349 51.47 26.89 -13.95
CA ASP A 349 52.58 27.84 -13.90
C ASP A 349 53.86 27.23 -14.52
N GLU A 350 54.13 25.93 -14.30
CA GLU A 350 55.19 25.17 -14.97
C GLU A 350 54.97 25.06 -16.48
N ILE A 351 53.72 24.92 -16.94
CA ILE A 351 53.39 24.92 -18.38
C ILE A 351 53.45 26.34 -18.97
N GLY A 352 53.15 27.37 -18.15
CA GLY A 352 53.20 28.78 -18.54
C GLY A 352 54.60 29.36 -18.69
N GLU A 353 55.62 28.77 -18.05
CA GLU A 353 57.04 29.13 -18.23
C GLU A 353 57.70 28.45 -19.46
N VAL A 354 56.95 27.62 -20.21
CA VAL A 354 57.45 26.89 -21.40
C VAL A 354 56.98 27.52 -22.73
N GLN A 355 56.46 28.75 -22.70
CA GLN A 355 56.27 29.60 -23.89
C GLN A 355 57.22 30.80 -23.86
#